data_AF-B7VHS8-F1
#
_entry.id   AF-B7VHS8-F1
#
_cell.length_a   1.000
_cell.length_b   1.000
_cell.length_c   1.000
_cell.angle_alpha   90.00
_cell.angle_beta   90.00
_cell.angle_gamma   90.00
#
_symmetry.space_group_name_H-M   'P 1'
#
loop_
_entity.id
_entity.type
_entity.pdbx_description
1 polymer ?
#
loop_
_entity_poly.entity_id
_entity_poly.type
_entity_poly.pdbx_seq_one_letter_code
_entity_poly.pdbx_strand_id
1 'polypeptide(L)'
;MILNHNLDWSIVGAIPTGPGTFVRDAFQLQYGQPTRELLPAGTSIYKFNGYPTLGRGEITDETTLSPWWSPTDPFQHDAGLEQKKKIAQRNGVSLREWGRLTSVIKENWSSLDYLLEMRLKSPVYAWFGGFKGMDRIDAGSQSKRNTALEMRGNSQGLPGGATQFYIPNLTVGHFMSHKFSKM
;
A
#
# COMPACT_ATOMS: atom_id res chain seq x y z
N MET A 1 16.43 18.18 -0.28
CA MET A 1 16.66 17.39 0.95
C MET A 1 16.05 16.00 0.73
N ILE A 2 16.69 14.92 1.19
CA ILE A 2 16.13 13.56 1.11
C ILE A 2 15.16 13.37 2.27
N LEU A 3 13.92 12.98 1.99
CA LEU A 3 12.91 12.75 3.03
C LEU A 3 13.29 11.49 3.86
N ASN A 4 13.08 11.56 5.18
CA ASN A 4 13.30 10.45 6.12
C ASN A 4 14.77 9.94 6.24
N HIS A 5 15.76 10.73 5.82
CA HIS A 5 17.18 10.32 5.86
C HIS A 5 17.73 10.09 7.28
N ASN A 6 17.09 10.67 8.29
CA ASN A 6 17.46 10.59 9.70
C ASN A 6 16.73 9.48 10.46
N LEU A 7 15.84 8.73 9.81
CA LEU A 7 15.07 7.67 10.45
C LEU A 7 15.74 6.31 10.21
N ASP A 8 15.66 5.44 11.22
CA ASP A 8 16.05 4.03 11.15
C ASP A 8 14.85 3.12 11.48
N TRP A 9 15.05 1.81 11.35
CA TRP A 9 13.98 0.84 11.58
C TRP A 9 13.51 0.77 13.04
N SER A 10 14.38 1.06 14.02
CA SER A 10 13.98 1.05 15.43
C SER A 10 12.92 2.13 15.71
N ILE A 11 13.10 3.31 15.09
CA ILE A 11 12.17 4.43 15.15
C ILE A 11 10.92 4.11 14.33
N VAL A 12 11.10 3.76 13.05
CA VAL A 12 9.98 3.57 12.12
C VAL A 12 9.08 2.42 12.54
N GLY A 13 9.66 1.27 12.91
CA GLY A 13 8.91 0.12 13.36
C GLY A 13 8.15 0.36 14.67
N ALA A 14 8.52 1.39 15.46
CA ALA A 14 7.84 1.78 16.70
C ALA A 14 6.75 2.85 16.51
N ILE A 15 6.53 3.35 15.29
CA ILE A 15 5.46 4.32 15.03
C ILE A 15 4.10 3.64 15.28
N PRO A 16 3.22 4.21 16.12
CA PRO A 16 1.88 3.67 16.35
C PRO A 16 0.99 3.78 15.10
N THR A 17 0.23 2.73 14.80
CA THR A 17 -0.76 2.68 13.71
C THR A 17 -2.20 2.59 14.23
N GLY A 18 -2.36 2.45 15.54
CA GLY A 18 -3.64 2.29 16.23
C GLY A 18 -3.42 1.87 17.68
N PRO A 19 -4.49 1.60 18.45
CA PRO A 19 -4.38 1.11 19.82
C PRO A 19 -3.60 -0.20 19.90
N GLY A 20 -2.40 -0.17 20.46
CA GLY A 20 -1.55 -1.35 20.67
C GLY A 20 -0.92 -1.93 19.40
N THR A 21 -1.02 -1.25 18.25
CA THR A 21 -0.43 -1.70 16.99
C THR A 21 0.60 -0.71 16.48
N PHE A 22 1.64 -1.23 15.83
CA PHE A 22 2.77 -0.48 15.33
C PHE A 22 3.06 -0.81 13.86
N VAL A 23 3.87 0.01 13.21
CA VAL A 23 4.30 -0.23 11.81
C VAL A 23 4.94 -1.60 11.63
N ARG A 24 5.75 -2.05 12.60
CA ARG A 24 6.38 -3.39 12.56
C ARG A 24 5.38 -4.53 12.44
N ASP A 25 4.15 -4.34 12.93
CA ASP A 25 3.13 -5.39 12.93
C ASP A 25 2.52 -5.60 11.54
N ALA A 26 2.73 -4.67 10.61
CA ALA A 26 2.27 -4.79 9.22
C ALA A 26 3.24 -5.58 8.33
N PHE A 27 4.48 -5.81 8.77
CA PHE A 27 5.52 -6.47 7.99
C PHE A 27 5.67 -7.96 8.34
N GLN A 28 5.91 -8.78 7.31
CA GLN A 28 6.26 -10.18 7.47
C GLN A 28 7.71 -10.32 7.91
N LEU A 29 7.93 -10.53 9.22
CA LEU A 29 9.27 -10.57 9.81
C LEU A 29 9.92 -11.96 9.78
N GLN A 30 9.19 -13.01 9.38
CA GLN A 30 9.73 -14.37 9.31
C GLN A 30 10.94 -14.49 8.36
N TYR A 31 11.05 -13.59 7.37
CA TYR A 31 12.14 -13.58 6.39
C TYR A 31 13.17 -12.48 6.64
N GLY A 32 13.11 -11.80 7.79
CA GLY A 32 13.99 -10.69 8.15
C GLY A 32 13.24 -9.37 8.37
N GLN A 33 13.98 -8.36 8.83
CA GLN A 33 13.45 -7.01 8.99
C GLN A 33 13.28 -6.33 7.62
N PRO A 34 12.32 -5.39 7.48
CA PRO A 34 12.20 -4.57 6.29
C PRO A 34 13.51 -3.83 5.98
N THR A 35 13.88 -3.79 4.71
CA THR A 35 15.10 -3.11 4.28
C THR A 35 14.83 -1.61 4.12
N ARG A 36 15.84 -0.79 4.46
CA ARG A 36 15.78 0.66 4.26
C ARG A 36 16.26 0.98 2.86
N GLU A 37 15.34 1.48 2.03
CA GLU A 37 15.57 1.70 0.60
C GLU A 37 15.51 3.18 0.26
N LEU A 38 16.48 3.65 -0.53
CA LEU A 38 16.42 4.98 -1.13
C LEU A 38 15.64 4.89 -2.44
N LEU A 39 14.44 5.45 -2.47
CA LEU A 39 13.66 5.60 -3.70
C LEU A 39 14.06 6.91 -4.36
N PRO A 40 14.64 6.90 -5.58
CA PRO A 40 15.01 8.12 -6.28
C PRO A 40 13.79 8.95 -6.70
N ALA A 41 14.02 10.23 -7.00
CA ALA A 41 13.01 11.04 -7.68
C ALA A 41 12.62 10.38 -9.00
N GLY A 42 11.35 10.48 -9.37
CA GLY A 42 10.79 9.83 -10.56
C GLY A 42 10.29 8.40 -10.34
N THR A 43 10.60 7.76 -9.20
CA THR A 43 10.04 6.44 -8.86
C THR A 43 8.52 6.52 -8.78
N SER A 44 7.86 5.55 -9.43
CA SER A 44 6.41 5.38 -9.42
C SER A 44 5.99 4.38 -8.35
N ILE A 45 5.03 4.78 -7.52
CA ILE A 45 4.43 3.94 -6.48
C ILE A 45 2.92 3.97 -6.62
N TYR A 46 2.24 2.93 -6.17
CA TYR A 46 0.79 2.85 -6.22
C TYR A 46 0.18 2.36 -4.92
N LYS A 47 -1.13 2.60 -4.77
CA LYS A 47 -1.97 1.95 -3.77
C LYS A 47 -3.39 1.79 -4.28
N PHE A 48 -4.12 0.85 -3.69
CA PHE A 48 -5.55 0.71 -3.90
C PHE A 48 -6.30 1.72 -3.04
N ASN A 49 -7.30 2.40 -3.60
CA ASN A 49 -8.04 3.47 -2.94
C ASN A 49 -9.56 3.29 -3.10
N GLY A 50 -10.32 3.82 -2.15
CA GLY A 50 -11.78 3.81 -2.19
C GLY A 50 -12.40 5.01 -2.92
N TYR A 51 -11.57 6.02 -3.26
CA TYR A 51 -12.03 7.30 -3.77
C TYR A 51 -11.15 7.80 -4.92
N PRO A 52 -11.69 8.62 -5.85
CA PRO A 52 -10.91 9.26 -6.91
C PRO A 52 -10.24 10.57 -6.43
N THR A 53 -9.91 10.69 -5.14
CA THR A 53 -9.29 11.89 -4.55
C THR A 53 -8.12 11.52 -3.64
N LEU A 54 -7.16 12.46 -3.48
CA LEU A 54 -5.99 12.28 -2.61
C LEU A 54 -6.34 12.38 -1.12
N GLY A 55 -7.46 13.05 -0.79
CA GLY A 55 -7.93 13.27 0.56
C GLY A 55 -9.34 13.84 0.58
N ARG A 56 -9.79 14.30 1.76
CA ARG A 56 -11.03 15.06 1.94
C ARG A 56 -10.67 16.54 2.10
N GLY A 57 -11.54 17.42 1.59
CA GLY A 57 -11.36 18.86 1.70
C GLY A 57 -10.40 19.42 0.64
N GLU A 58 -9.88 20.61 0.92
CA GLU A 58 -8.88 21.26 0.09
C GLU A 58 -7.56 20.49 0.14
N ILE A 59 -6.95 20.27 -1.03
CA ILE A 59 -5.71 19.53 -1.18
C ILE A 59 -4.58 20.53 -1.47
N THR A 60 -3.62 20.58 -0.55
CA THR A 60 -2.42 21.42 -0.64
C THR A 60 -1.15 20.55 -0.60
N ASP A 61 0.01 21.14 -0.86
CA ASP A 61 1.30 20.44 -0.80
C ASP A 61 1.62 19.87 0.59
N GLU A 62 1.05 20.44 1.65
CA GLU A 62 1.19 20.02 3.05
C GLU A 62 0.23 18.88 3.42
N THR A 63 -0.75 18.58 2.57
CA THR A 63 -1.74 17.53 2.84
C THR A 63 -1.04 16.18 3.01
N THR A 64 -1.17 15.60 4.20
CA THR A 64 -0.55 14.30 4.53
C THR A 64 -1.20 13.17 3.75
N LEU A 65 -0.38 12.24 3.27
CA LEU A 65 -0.83 11.05 2.57
C LEU A 65 -0.60 9.80 3.41
N SER A 66 -1.34 8.73 3.11
CA SER A 66 -1.05 7.40 3.65
C SER A 66 0.42 7.05 3.44
N PRO A 67 1.10 6.47 4.44
CA PRO A 67 2.49 6.04 4.31
C PRO A 67 2.65 4.69 3.60
N TRP A 68 1.55 3.95 3.39
CA TRP A 68 1.57 2.61 2.80
C TRP A 68 1.41 2.64 1.27
N TRP A 69 2.38 2.06 0.57
CA TRP A 69 2.46 2.03 -0.90
C TRP A 69 3.05 0.71 -1.40
N SER A 70 2.97 0.47 -2.70
CA SER A 70 3.65 -0.62 -3.40
C SER A 70 4.39 -0.10 -4.63
N PRO A 71 5.46 -0.78 -5.08
CA PRO A 71 6.20 -0.38 -6.27
C PRO A 71 5.37 -0.57 -7.55
N THR A 72 5.28 0.45 -8.41
CA THR A 72 4.62 0.33 -9.71
C THR A 72 5.48 -0.46 -10.69
N ASP A 73 6.75 -0.14 -10.77
CA ASP A 73 7.74 -0.85 -11.57
C ASP A 73 8.36 -2.01 -10.77
N PRO A 74 9.03 -3.00 -11.41
CA PRO A 74 9.73 -4.05 -10.68
C PRO A 74 10.74 -3.46 -9.69
N PHE A 75 10.73 -3.97 -8.46
CA PHE A 75 11.62 -3.52 -7.39
C PHE A 75 12.01 -4.71 -6.51
N GLN A 76 13.31 -5.03 -6.49
CA GLN A 76 13.84 -6.21 -5.82
C GLN A 76 13.06 -7.49 -6.18
N HIS A 77 12.39 -8.11 -5.20
CA HIS A 77 11.59 -9.32 -5.36
C HIS A 77 10.10 -9.05 -5.65
N ASP A 78 9.70 -7.78 -5.82
CA ASP A 78 8.39 -7.42 -6.33
C ASP A 78 8.43 -7.23 -7.85
N ALA A 79 7.53 -7.92 -8.56
CA ALA A 79 7.47 -7.87 -10.01
C ALA A 79 6.74 -6.62 -10.58
N GLY A 80 6.27 -5.72 -9.72
CA GLY A 80 5.57 -4.51 -10.11
C GLY A 80 4.09 -4.73 -10.45
N LEU A 81 3.41 -3.62 -10.70
CA LEU A 81 1.97 -3.54 -10.95
C LEU A 81 1.56 -4.27 -12.24
N GLU A 82 2.31 -4.11 -13.32
CA GLU A 82 1.97 -4.74 -14.61
C GLU A 82 2.01 -6.26 -14.54
N GLN A 83 2.97 -6.83 -13.82
CA GLN A 83 3.00 -8.28 -13.62
C GLN A 83 1.84 -8.74 -12.72
N LYS A 84 1.49 -7.97 -11.68
CA LYS A 84 0.33 -8.26 -10.81
C LYS A 84 -0.99 -8.25 -11.61
N LYS A 85 -1.16 -7.32 -12.55
CA LYS A 85 -2.30 -7.30 -13.50
C LYS A 85 -2.36 -8.59 -14.32
N LYS A 86 -1.24 -9.03 -14.89
CA LYS A 86 -1.16 -10.27 -15.68
C LYS A 86 -1.47 -11.52 -14.83
N ILE A 87 -0.98 -11.57 -13.59
CA ILE A 87 -1.26 -12.68 -12.67
C ILE A 87 -2.75 -12.72 -12.31
N ALA A 88 -3.35 -11.59 -11.95
CA ALA A 88 -4.78 -11.50 -11.65
C ALA A 88 -5.62 -11.99 -12.85
N GLN A 89 -5.30 -11.52 -14.05
CA GLN A 89 -5.97 -11.94 -15.28
C GLN A 89 -5.82 -13.45 -15.53
N ARG A 90 -4.61 -14.01 -15.38
CA ARG A 90 -4.37 -15.45 -15.56
C ARG A 90 -5.11 -16.32 -14.54
N ASN A 91 -5.31 -15.82 -13.33
CA ASN A 91 -6.10 -16.49 -12.30
C ASN A 91 -7.62 -16.24 -12.44
N GLY A 92 -8.05 -15.48 -13.45
CA GLY A 92 -9.46 -15.15 -13.68
C GLY A 92 -10.10 -14.36 -12.54
N VAL A 93 -9.33 -13.50 -11.87
CA VAL A 93 -9.80 -12.59 -10.81
C VAL A 93 -9.53 -11.14 -11.22
N SER A 94 -10.28 -10.21 -10.63
CA SER A 94 -10.01 -8.79 -10.82
C SER A 94 -8.69 -8.39 -10.16
N LEU A 95 -8.01 -7.36 -10.67
CA LEU A 95 -6.83 -6.79 -10.02
C LEU A 95 -7.16 -6.34 -8.58
N ARG A 96 -8.39 -5.84 -8.39
CA ARG A 96 -8.95 -5.46 -7.10
C ARG A 96 -8.94 -6.60 -6.10
N GLU A 97 -9.52 -7.73 -6.48
CA GLU A 97 -9.62 -8.93 -5.64
C GLU A 97 -8.23 -9.50 -5.33
N TRP A 98 -7.37 -9.58 -6.34
CA TRP A 98 -5.96 -9.98 -6.16
C TRP A 98 -5.22 -9.04 -5.20
N GLY A 99 -5.41 -7.74 -5.40
CA GLY A 99 -4.82 -6.68 -4.58
C GLY A 99 -5.25 -6.76 -3.12
N ARG A 100 -6.55 -6.98 -2.86
CA ARG A 100 -7.06 -7.13 -1.50
C ARG A 100 -6.36 -8.25 -0.73
N LEU A 101 -6.27 -9.43 -1.36
CA LEU A 101 -5.66 -10.62 -0.76
C LEU A 101 -4.17 -10.44 -0.50
N THR A 102 -3.45 -9.95 -1.51
CA THR A 102 -1.98 -9.91 -1.50
C THR A 102 -1.42 -8.70 -0.79
N SER A 103 -2.14 -7.57 -0.81
CA SER A 103 -1.78 -6.31 -0.14
C SER A 103 -2.47 -6.13 1.21
N VAL A 104 -3.20 -7.16 1.67
CA VAL A 104 -3.77 -7.25 3.02
C VAL A 104 -4.64 -6.03 3.38
N ILE A 105 -5.57 -5.70 2.50
CA ILE A 105 -6.45 -4.54 2.69
C ILE A 105 -7.80 -4.99 3.22
N LYS A 106 -8.09 -4.70 4.50
CA LYS A 106 -9.36 -5.09 5.10
C LYS A 106 -10.57 -4.53 4.37
N GLU A 107 -11.66 -5.28 4.39
CA GLU A 107 -12.89 -4.93 3.69
C GLU A 107 -13.56 -3.67 4.23
N ASN A 108 -13.45 -3.42 5.53
CA ASN A 108 -13.96 -2.20 6.16
C ASN A 108 -13.05 -0.98 5.94
N TRP A 109 -11.80 -1.17 5.52
CA TRP A 109 -10.87 -0.07 5.26
C TRP A 109 -11.15 0.61 3.92
N SER A 110 -11.28 -0.16 2.84
CA SER A 110 -11.40 0.38 1.48
C SER A 110 -12.21 -0.51 0.54
N SER A 111 -13.00 0.12 -0.34
CA SER A 111 -13.73 -0.55 -1.42
C SER A 111 -12.83 -0.96 -2.59
N LEU A 112 -11.64 -0.35 -2.69
CA LEU A 112 -10.68 -0.55 -3.78
C LEU A 112 -11.28 -0.24 -5.17
N ASP A 113 -12.15 0.76 -5.27
CA ASP A 113 -12.73 1.16 -6.56
C ASP A 113 -11.73 1.86 -7.50
N TYR A 114 -10.62 2.34 -6.95
CA TYR A 114 -9.62 3.09 -7.70
C TYR A 114 -8.22 2.58 -7.40
N LEU A 115 -7.37 2.60 -8.43
CA LEU A 115 -5.93 2.49 -8.29
C LEU A 115 -5.33 3.89 -8.35
N LEU A 116 -4.59 4.28 -7.32
CA LEU A 116 -3.84 5.53 -7.30
C LEU A 116 -2.38 5.22 -7.58
N GLU A 117 -1.85 5.81 -8.65
CA GLU A 117 -0.42 5.82 -8.97
C GLU A 117 0.12 7.23 -8.75
N MET A 118 1.30 7.35 -8.13
CA MET A 118 1.96 8.63 -7.90
C MET A 118 3.45 8.53 -8.21
N ARG A 119 4.03 9.64 -8.67
CA ARG A 119 5.45 9.73 -9.00
C ARG A 119 6.17 10.69 -8.07
N LEU A 120 7.25 10.22 -7.43
CA LEU A 120 8.00 11.00 -6.44
C LEU A 120 8.70 12.20 -7.09
N LYS A 121 8.55 13.39 -6.52
CA LYS A 121 9.23 14.64 -6.94
C LYS A 121 10.67 14.72 -6.45
N SER A 122 10.94 14.10 -5.30
CA SER A 122 12.24 14.11 -4.62
C SER A 122 12.58 12.71 -4.11
N PRO A 123 13.87 12.39 -3.89
CA PRO A 123 14.26 11.12 -3.29
C PRO A 123 13.73 10.99 -1.85
N VAL A 124 13.29 9.80 -1.47
CA VAL A 124 12.76 9.48 -0.14
C VAL A 124 13.32 8.15 0.36
N TYR A 125 13.55 8.04 1.67
CA TYR A 125 13.76 6.72 2.29
C TYR A 125 12.42 6.04 2.61
N ALA A 126 12.34 4.77 2.24
CA ALA A 126 11.23 3.87 2.46
C ALA A 126 11.70 2.60 3.19
N TRP A 127 10.77 1.91 3.84
CA TRP A 127 11.00 0.59 4.42
C TRP A 127 10.26 -0.45 3.60
N PHE A 128 10.99 -1.38 3.00
CA PHE A 128 10.49 -2.36 2.04
C PHE A 128 10.43 -3.75 2.65
N GLY A 129 9.32 -4.45 2.45
CA GLY A 129 9.15 -5.83 2.93
C GLY A 129 7.80 -6.42 2.59
N GLY A 130 7.61 -7.70 2.94
CA GLY A 130 6.35 -8.42 2.70
C GLY A 130 5.21 -7.93 3.60
N PHE A 131 3.98 -8.01 3.10
CA PHE A 131 2.80 -7.84 3.95
C PHE A 131 2.64 -9.00 4.94
N LYS A 132 2.38 -8.69 6.21
CA LYS A 132 1.93 -9.68 7.20
C LYS A 132 0.44 -9.97 7.01
N GLY A 133 0.06 -11.24 6.96
CA GLY A 133 -1.35 -11.62 6.92
C GLY A 133 -2.12 -11.16 8.16
N MET A 134 -3.42 -10.91 7.99
CA MET A 134 -4.32 -10.51 9.08
C MET A 134 -5.77 -10.90 8.76
N ASP A 135 -6.68 -10.64 9.71
CA ASP A 135 -8.11 -10.84 9.51
C ASP A 135 -8.65 -9.97 8.37
N ARG A 136 -9.59 -10.51 7.60
CA ARG A 136 -10.18 -9.84 6.44
C ARG A 136 -11.01 -8.60 6.78
N ILE A 137 -11.62 -8.60 7.95
CA ILE A 137 -12.50 -7.53 8.40
C ILE A 137 -12.42 -7.45 9.92
N ASP A 138 -12.48 -6.25 10.47
CA ASP A 138 -12.57 -6.07 11.91
C ASP A 138 -13.92 -6.58 12.45
N ALA A 139 -13.90 -7.22 13.62
CA ALA A 139 -15.11 -7.75 14.25
C ALA A 139 -16.17 -6.64 14.40
N GLY A 140 -17.41 -6.95 14.00
CA GLY A 140 -18.54 -6.01 14.05
C GLY A 140 -18.52 -4.88 13.00
N SER A 141 -17.54 -4.84 12.10
CA SER A 141 -17.49 -3.83 11.04
C SER A 141 -18.30 -4.20 9.80
N GLN A 142 -18.75 -3.18 9.07
CA GLN A 142 -19.40 -3.37 7.77
C GLN A 142 -18.36 -3.47 6.64
N SER A 143 -18.57 -4.43 5.75
CA SER A 143 -17.74 -4.61 4.55
C SER A 143 -18.00 -3.53 3.51
N LYS A 144 -16.94 -2.96 2.93
CA LYS A 144 -16.98 -2.12 1.73
C LYS A 144 -16.61 -2.91 0.46
N ARG A 145 -16.42 -4.23 0.58
CA ARG A 145 -16.06 -5.11 -0.55
C ARG A 145 -17.18 -5.12 -1.59
N ASN A 146 -16.82 -5.05 -2.86
CA ASN A 146 -17.78 -5.30 -3.93
C ASN A 146 -17.86 -6.81 -4.20
N THR A 147 -18.87 -7.48 -3.64
CA THR A 147 -19.04 -8.93 -3.76
C THR A 147 -19.28 -9.41 -5.19
N ALA A 148 -19.77 -8.56 -6.09
CA ALA A 148 -19.96 -8.92 -7.50
C ALA A 148 -18.63 -8.98 -8.28
N LEU A 149 -17.60 -8.23 -7.84
CA LEU A 149 -16.30 -8.15 -8.50
C LEU A 149 -15.19 -8.93 -7.77
N GLU A 150 -15.44 -9.34 -6.53
CA GLU A 150 -14.50 -10.01 -5.64
C GLU A 150 -15.10 -11.35 -5.15
N MET A 151 -15.31 -12.30 -6.07
CA MET A 151 -16.13 -13.51 -5.83
C MET A 151 -15.34 -14.74 -5.39
N ARG A 152 -14.07 -14.89 -5.80
CA ARG A 152 -13.31 -16.14 -5.64
C ARG A 152 -12.50 -16.20 -4.35
N GLY A 153 -12.02 -15.06 -3.86
CA GLY A 153 -11.23 -14.89 -2.65
C GLY A 153 -12.12 -14.72 -1.42
N ASN A 154 -12.76 -15.79 -0.98
CA ASN A 154 -13.71 -15.81 0.15
C ASN A 154 -13.12 -16.30 1.49
N SER A 155 -11.79 -16.39 1.59
CA SER A 155 -11.07 -16.79 2.80
C SER A 155 -11.41 -15.90 4.01
N GLN A 156 -11.38 -16.40 5.24
CA GLN A 156 -11.58 -15.57 6.44
C GLN A 156 -10.40 -14.62 6.72
N GLY A 157 -9.20 -14.99 6.30
CA GLY A 157 -7.99 -14.16 6.41
C GLY A 157 -7.55 -13.57 5.08
N LEU A 158 -6.73 -12.53 5.16
CA LEU A 158 -5.95 -12.00 4.06
C LEU A 158 -4.52 -12.54 4.19
N PRO A 159 -4.08 -13.42 3.28
CA PRO A 159 -2.82 -14.14 3.44
C PRO A 159 -1.59 -13.27 3.23
N GLY A 160 -1.73 -12.15 2.50
CA GLY A 160 -0.59 -11.36 2.04
C GLY A 160 0.13 -12.04 0.87
N GLY A 161 1.44 -11.85 0.79
CA GLY A 161 2.28 -12.38 -0.29
C GLY A 161 2.71 -11.37 -1.35
N ALA A 162 2.23 -10.13 -1.30
CA ALA A 162 2.88 -9.01 -1.98
C ALA A 162 3.89 -8.30 -1.06
N THR A 163 4.56 -7.29 -1.60
CA THR A 163 5.44 -6.40 -0.85
C THR A 163 4.88 -4.98 -0.76
N GLN A 164 5.37 -4.24 0.23
CA GLN A 164 4.98 -2.87 0.52
C GLN A 164 6.18 -2.00 0.82
N PHE A 165 5.99 -0.71 0.58
CA PHE A 165 6.75 0.36 1.19
C PHE A 165 5.96 0.97 2.33
N TYR A 166 6.65 1.23 3.43
CA TYR A 166 6.24 2.24 4.39
C TYR A 166 7.10 3.49 4.21
N ILE A 167 6.47 4.63 3.97
CA ILE A 167 7.14 5.92 3.75
C ILE A 167 6.49 6.95 4.68
N PRO A 168 7.05 7.20 5.87
CA PRO A 168 6.48 8.16 6.81
C PRO A 168 6.60 9.59 6.29
N ASN A 169 5.82 10.51 6.85
CA ASN A 169 5.88 11.95 6.58
C ASN A 169 5.64 12.35 5.11
N LEU A 170 5.00 11.49 4.32
CA LEU A 170 4.60 11.83 2.96
C LEU A 170 3.50 12.88 2.95
N THR A 171 3.66 13.85 2.06
CA THR A 171 2.66 14.87 1.73
C THR A 171 2.50 14.96 0.22
N VAL A 172 1.46 15.62 -0.25
CA VAL A 172 1.22 15.84 -1.69
C VAL A 172 2.39 16.55 -2.37
N GLY A 173 3.04 17.51 -1.70
CA GLY A 173 4.19 18.26 -2.24
C GLY A 173 5.42 17.41 -2.55
N HIS A 174 5.47 16.17 -2.04
CA HIS A 174 6.53 15.20 -2.36
C HIS A 174 6.31 14.47 -3.69
N PHE A 175 5.20 14.70 -4.37
CA PHE A 175 4.86 14.05 -5.64
C PHE A 175 4.79 15.06 -6.78
N MET A 176 5.27 14.65 -7.96
CA MET A 176 5.21 15.50 -9.17
C MET A 176 3.92 15.29 -9.94
N SER A 177 3.31 14.11 -9.82
CA SER A 177 2.08 13.75 -10.51
C SER A 177 1.37 12.61 -9.80
N HIS A 178 0.08 12.51 -10.05
CA HIS A 178 -0.76 11.42 -9.60
C HIS A 178 -1.81 11.07 -10.66
N LYS A 179 -2.29 9.82 -10.64
CA LYS A 179 -3.30 9.31 -11.55
C LYS A 179 -4.22 8.34 -10.82
N PHE A 180 -5.53 8.50 -11.02
CA PHE A 180 -6.53 7.52 -10.60
C PHE A 180 -7.01 6.72 -11.80
N SER A 181 -7.05 5.40 -11.65
CA SER A 181 -7.66 4.48 -12.60
C SER A 181 -8.83 3.77 -11.93
N LYS A 182 -10.03 3.81 -12.52
CA LYS A 182 -11.18 3.04 -12.01
C LYS A 182 -10.94 1.55 -12.24
N MET A 183 -11.25 0.72 -11.24
CA MET A 183 -11.06 -0.74 -11.28
C MET A 183 -12.36 -1.52 -11.23
#